data_AF-A0A392TCE8-F1
#
_entry.id   AF-A0A392TCE8-F1
#
_cell.length_a   1.000
_cell.length_b   1.000
_cell.length_c   1.000
_cell.angle_alpha   90.00
_cell.angle_beta   90.00
_cell.angle_gamma   90.00
#
_symmetry.space_group_name_H-M   'P 1'
#
loop_
_entity.id
_entity.type
_entity.pdbx_description
1 polymer ?
#
loop_
_entity_poly.entity_id
_entity_poly.type
_entity_poly.pdbx_seq_one_letter_code
_entity_poly.pdbx_strand_id
1 'polypeptide(L)' 'VKKAPNLDAKLSDIVIGTSAAPTQFPPYNFTNGDEIFNLVDGAIVASSPVS' A
#
# COMPACT_ATOMS: atom_id res chain seq x y z
N VAL A 1 2.39 -4.97 21.56
CA VAL A 1 2.38 -4.87 20.09
C VAL A 1 3.72 -5.36 19.57
N LYS A 2 3.76 -6.34 18.66
CA LYS A 2 5.03 -6.74 18.02
C LYS A 2 5.47 -5.62 17.07
N LYS A 3 6.74 -5.23 17.12
CA LYS A 3 7.30 -4.26 16.17
C LYS A 3 7.43 -4.93 14.80
N ALA A 4 6.91 -4.29 13.75
CA ALA A 4 7.05 -4.71 12.36
C ALA A 4 7.69 -3.56 11.57
N PRO A 5 9.02 -3.38 11.69
CA PRO A 5 9.72 -2.23 11.08
C PRO A 5 9.59 -2.19 9.55
N ASN A 6 9.38 -3.34 8.92
CA ASN A 6 9.07 -3.48 7.50
C ASN A 6 7.73 -2.84 7.08
N LEU A 7 6.80 -2.61 8.01
CA LEU A 7 5.53 -1.92 7.74
C LEU A 7 5.60 -0.40 7.98
N ASP A 8 6.70 0.11 8.53
CA ASP A 8 6.93 1.55 8.73
C ASP A 8 7.47 2.16 7.42
N ALA A 9 6.61 2.19 6.39
CA ALA A 9 6.93 2.68 5.06
C ALA A 9 6.72 4.20 4.96
N LYS A 10 7.30 4.83 3.92
CA LYS A 10 7.05 6.27 3.68
C LYS A 10 5.57 6.51 3.42
N LEU A 11 5.05 7.62 3.95
CA LEU A 11 3.67 8.02 3.71
C LEU A 11 3.36 8.21 2.22
N SER A 12 4.32 8.68 1.43
CA SER A 12 4.18 8.79 -0.03
C SER A 12 3.87 7.45 -0.68
N ASP A 13 4.57 6.41 -0.26
CA ASP A 13 4.51 5.08 -0.86
C ASP A 13 3.16 4.43 -0.53
N ILE A 14 2.69 4.65 0.70
CA ILE A 14 1.36 4.22 1.17
C ILE A 14 0.26 4.93 0.37
N VAL A 15 0.34 6.25 0.23
CA VAL A 15 -0.70 7.06 -0.45
C VAL A 15 -0.77 6.73 -1.94
N ILE A 16 0.36 6.52 -2.61
CA ILE A 16 0.37 6.10 -4.02
C ILE A 16 -0.24 4.69 -4.15
N GLY A 17 0.20 3.75 -3.31
CA GLY A 17 -0.31 2.38 -3.33
C GLY A 17 -1.82 2.31 -3.14
N THR A 18 -2.36 2.97 -2.11
CA THR A 18 -3.80 2.94 -1.82
C THR A 18 -4.66 3.64 -2.87
N SER A 19 -4.08 4.46 -3.73
CA SER A 19 -4.80 5.22 -4.78
C SER A 19 -4.63 4.61 -6.18
N ALA A 20 -3.89 3.51 -6.31
CA ALA A 20 -3.55 2.88 -7.59
C ALA A 20 -4.73 2.05 -8.15
N ALA A 21 -5.81 2.74 -8.53
CA ALA A 21 -7.04 2.14 -9.04
C ALA A 21 -6.79 1.31 -10.31
N PRO A 22 -7.15 0.01 -10.33
CA PRO A 22 -6.94 -0.83 -11.50
C PRO A 22 -7.57 -0.21 -12.75
N THR A 23 -6.87 -0.35 -13.88
CA THR A 23 -7.23 0.24 -15.19
C THR A 23 -7.11 1.77 -15.30
N GLN A 24 -7.05 2.51 -14.19
CA GLN A 24 -6.83 3.96 -14.17
C GLN A 24 -5.36 4.32 -13.94
N PHE A 25 -4.69 3.56 -13.06
CA PHE A 25 -3.29 3.76 -12.70
C PHE A 25 -2.52 2.43 -12.72
N PRO A 26 -1.20 2.46 -12.96
CA PRO A 26 -0.37 1.26 -12.85
C PRO A 26 -0.27 0.79 -11.37
N PRO A 27 -0.10 -0.52 -11.12
CA PRO A 27 0.26 -1.03 -9.79
C PRO A 27 1.54 -0.37 -9.27
N TYR A 28 1.61 -0.15 -7.97
CA TYR A 28 2.73 0.56 -7.34
C TYR A 28 3.67 -0.42 -6.64
N ASN A 29 4.96 -0.35 -6.97
CA ASN A 29 6.01 -1.18 -6.39
C ASN A 29 7.02 -0.31 -5.64
N PHE A 30 7.39 -0.73 -4.42
CA PHE A 30 8.49 -0.12 -3.66
C PHE A 30 9.12 -1.13 -2.69
N THR A 31 10.27 -0.78 -2.13
CA THR A 31 10.99 -1.59 -1.13
C THR A 31 11.00 -0.87 0.21
N ASN A 32 10.74 -1.60 1.30
CA ASN A 32 10.92 -1.10 2.67
C ASN A 32 11.67 -2.13 3.52
N GLY A 33 12.90 -1.81 3.92
CA GLY A 33 13.82 -2.80 4.48
C GLY A 33 14.17 -3.88 3.44
N ASP A 34 14.03 -5.14 3.83
CA ASP A 34 14.28 -6.30 2.95
C ASP A 34 13.01 -6.80 2.24
N GLU A 35 11.88 -6.09 2.36
CA GLU A 35 10.60 -6.47 1.78
C GLU A 35 10.23 -5.62 0.56
N ILE A 36 9.65 -6.28 -0.45
CA ILE A 36 9.11 -5.65 -1.64
C ILE A 36 7.58 -5.63 -1.54
N PHE A 37 7.01 -4.44 -1.67
CA PHE A 37 5.56 -4.22 -1.67
C PHE A 37 5.06 -4.03 -3.10
N ASN A 38 4.00 -4.73 -3.45
CA ASN A 38 3.28 -4.59 -4.72
C ASN A 38 1.83 -4.24 -4.38
N LEU A 39 1.47 -2.97 -4.50
CA LEU A 39 0.19 -2.43 -4.04
C LEU A 39 -0.70 -2.00 -5.21
N VAL A 40 -2.00 -2.12 -4.97
CA VAL A 40 -3.11 -1.58 -5.78
C VAL A 40 -4.08 -0.85 -4.85
N ASP A 41 -5.06 -0.17 -5.41
CA ASP A 41 -6.07 0.58 -4.65
C ASP A 41 -6.73 -0.22 -3.53
N GLY A 42 -6.80 0.40 -2.35
CA GLY A 42 -7.38 -0.19 -1.15
C GLY A 42 -8.87 -0.52 -1.29
N ALA A 43 -9.61 0.18 -2.16
CA ALA A 43 -11.02 -0.08 -2.44
C ALA A 43 -11.28 -1.47 -3.02
N ILE A 44 -10.26 -2.12 -3.61
CA ILE A 44 -10.32 -3.52 -4.05
C ILE A 44 -10.50 -4.48 -2.86
N VAL A 45 -9.95 -4.13 -1.70
CA VAL A 45 -10.03 -4.93 -0.48
C VAL A 45 -11.16 -4.46 0.43
N ALA A 46 -11.31 -3.14 0.59
CA ALA A 46 -12.35 -2.53 1.41
C ALA A 46 -12.71 -1.14 0.85
N SER A 47 -13.85 -1.03 0.18
CA SER A 47 -14.34 0.24 -0.37
C SER A 47 -14.80 1.25 0.69
N SER A 48 -15.09 0.77 1.91
CA SER A 48 -15.51 1.58 3.06
C SER A 48 -14.83 1.04 4.32
N PRO A 49 -13.57 1.44 4.60
CA PRO A 49 -12.73 0.83 5.63
C PRO A 49 -13.08 1.25 7.08
N VAL A 50 -14.35 1.54 7.38
CA VAL A 50 -14.80 1.79 8.75
C VAL A 50 -15.06 0.46 9.45
N SER A 51 -14.44 0.28 10.62
CA SER A 51 -14.78 -0.75 11.60
C SER A 51 -15.87 -0.27 12.54
#